data_AF-A0A3E4UNM9-F1
#
_entry.id   AF-A0A3E4UNM9-F1
#
_cell.length_a   1.000
_cell.length_b   1.000
_cell.length_c   1.000
_cell.angle_alpha   90.00
_cell.angle_beta   90.00
_cell.angle_gamma   90.00
#
_symmetry.space_group_name_H-M   'P 1'
#
loop_
_entity.id
_entity.type
_entity.pdbx_description
1 polymer ?
#
loop_
_entity_poly.entity_id
_entity_poly.type
_entity_poly.pdbx_seq_one_letter_code
_entity_poly.pdbx_strand_id
1 'polypeptide(L)' 'MQKHAWKLIDSIDGAKSRAIIYSITETAKANNLNPFRYLNHVLTVLKDHQDDRNYSFIEKLLPWSDQLLEI' A
#
# COMPACT_ATOMS: atom_id res chain seq x y z
N MET A 1 -0.02 18.50 -23.31
CA MET A 1 -0.88 17.63 -22.48
C MET A 1 -0.41 17.62 -21.01
N GLN A 2 -0.34 18.79 -20.34
CA GLN A 2 0.16 18.86 -18.95
C GLN A 2 -0.79 19.56 -17.97
N LYS A 3 -1.90 20.16 -18.43
CA LYS A 3 -2.85 20.92 -17.60
C LYS A 3 -3.93 20.09 -16.91
N HIS A 4 -4.15 18.84 -17.34
CA HIS A 4 -5.20 17.97 -16.78
C HIS A 4 -4.73 17.10 -15.60
N ALA A 5 -3.45 16.73 -15.55
CA ALA A 5 -2.89 15.92 -14.47
C ALA A 5 -2.91 16.65 -13.10
N TRP A 6 -2.72 17.97 -13.09
CA TRP A 6 -2.71 18.78 -11.87
C TRP A 6 -4.08 18.82 -11.18
N LYS A 7 -5.16 18.85 -11.96
CA LYS A 7 -6.53 18.79 -11.41
C LYS A 7 -6.86 17.44 -10.75
N LEU A 8 -6.22 16.35 -11.20
CA LEU A 8 -6.34 15.02 -10.58
C LEU A 8 -5.55 14.95 -9.26
N ILE A 9 -4.41 15.62 -9.19
CA ILE A 9 -3.57 15.76 -8.00
C ILE A 9 -4.28 16.53 -6.88
N ASP A 10 -5.12 17.52 -7.23
CA ASP A 10 -5.94 18.31 -6.29
C ASP A 10 -7.31 17.67 -5.97
N SER A 11 -7.63 16.51 -6.55
CA SER A 11 -8.87 15.81 -6.18
C SER A 11 -8.77 15.26 -4.76
N ILE A 12 -9.90 15.31 -4.03
CA ILE A 12 -10.05 14.69 -2.70
C ILE A 12 -9.60 13.22 -2.74
N ASP A 13 -9.91 12.49 -3.81
CA ASP A 13 -9.53 11.09 -3.96
C ASP A 13 -8.03 10.91 -4.21
N GLY A 14 -7.39 11.84 -4.92
CA GLY A 14 -5.94 11.87 -5.10
C GLY A 14 -5.20 12.14 -3.78
N ALA A 15 -5.70 13.08 -2.98
CA ALA A 15 -5.16 13.37 -1.65
C ALA A 15 -5.32 12.17 -0.70
N LYS A 16 -6.48 11.52 -0.70
CA LYS A 16 -6.73 10.29 0.08
C LYS A 16 -5.79 9.16 -0.32
N SER A 17 -5.62 8.91 -1.62
CA SER A 17 -4.70 7.88 -2.11
C SER A 17 -3.27 8.12 -1.62
N ARG A 18 -2.79 9.37 -1.66
CA ARG A 18 -1.47 9.74 -1.13
C ARG A 18 -1.36 9.52 0.37
N ALA A 19 -2.37 9.90 1.14
CA ALA A 19 -2.38 9.70 2.59
C ALA A 19 -2.29 8.20 2.94
N ILE A 20 -2.98 7.35 2.18
CA ILE A 20 -2.91 5.89 2.34
C ILE A 20 -1.50 5.37 2.04
N ILE A 21 -0.91 5.73 0.90
CA ILE A 21 0.45 5.29 0.53
C ILE A 21 1.48 5.76 1.57
N TYR A 22 1.35 7.00 2.06
CA TYR A 22 2.21 7.54 3.11
C TYR A 22 2.06 6.76 4.41
N SER A 23 0.83 6.49 4.84
CA SER A 23 0.58 5.69 6.05
C SER A 23 1.24 4.31 5.96
N ILE A 24 1.08 3.59 4.84
CA ILE A 24 1.69 2.26 4.64
C ILE A 24 3.22 2.34 4.65
N THR A 25 3.78 3.38 4.03
CA THR A 25 5.23 3.64 3.98
C THR A 25 5.80 3.88 5.37
N GLU A 26 5.14 4.72 6.19
CA GLU A 26 5.58 5.00 7.55
C GLU A 26 5.42 3.78 8.46
N THR A 27 4.36 3.01 8.29
CA THR A 27 4.19 1.72 8.96
C THR A 27 5.33 0.75 8.64
N ALA A 28 5.78 0.68 7.37
CA ALA A 28 6.92 -0.15 6.99
C ALA A 28 8.21 0.29 7.70
N LYS A 29 8.49 1.60 7.70
CA LYS A 29 9.67 2.17 8.38
C LYS A 29 9.65 1.88 9.88
N ALA A 30 8.49 2.04 10.53
CA ALA A 30 8.34 1.80 11.96
C ALA A 30 8.60 0.34 12.35
N ASN A 31 8.46 -0.60 11.40
CA ASN A 31 8.74 -2.03 11.58
C ASN A 31 10.07 -2.47 10.95
N ASN A 32 10.96 -1.52 10.62
CA ASN A 32 12.28 -1.77 10.01
C ASN A 32 12.23 -2.50 8.65
N LEU A 33 11.13 -2.39 7.92
CA LEU A 33 10.97 -2.96 6.59
C LEU A 33 11.42 -1.97 5.51
N ASN A 34 11.86 -2.49 4.36
CA ASN A 34 12.10 -1.65 3.19
C ASN A 34 10.75 -1.13 2.64
N PRO A 35 10.49 0.20 2.63
CA PRO A 35 9.15 0.68 2.31
C PRO A 35 8.72 0.43 0.87
N PHE A 36 9.67 0.47 -0.07
CA PHE A 36 9.38 0.20 -1.48
C PHE A 36 9.00 -1.27 -1.70
N ARG A 37 9.79 -2.19 -1.14
CA ARG A 37 9.54 -3.63 -1.26
C ARG A 37 8.24 -4.04 -0.56
N TYR A 38 8.00 -3.51 0.64
CA TYR A 38 6.78 -3.76 1.38
C TYR A 38 5.54 -3.23 0.65
N LEU A 39 5.57 -1.99 0.16
CA LEU A 39 4.46 -1.42 -0.61
C LEU A 39 4.20 -2.23 -1.89
N ASN A 40 5.25 -2.65 -2.60
CA ASN A 40 5.10 -3.49 -3.79
C ASN A 40 4.47 -4.85 -3.45
N HIS A 41 4.88 -5.47 -2.35
CA HIS A 41 4.31 -6.73 -1.87
C HIS A 41 2.82 -6.58 -1.54
N VAL A 42 2.46 -5.58 -0.72
CA VAL A 42 1.06 -5.30 -0.35
C VAL A 42 0.19 -5.07 -1.58
N LEU A 43 0.63 -4.23 -2.52
CA LEU A 43 -0.14 -3.94 -3.74
C LEU A 43 -0.28 -5.16 -4.66
N THR A 44 0.74 -6.02 -4.71
CA THR A 44 0.71 -7.25 -5.51
C THR A 44 -0.33 -8.23 -4.95
N VAL A 45 -0.28 -8.50 -3.65
CA VAL A 45 -1.23 -9.41 -2.99
C VAL A 45 -2.65 -8.85 -3.05
N LEU A 46 -2.84 -7.55 -2.79
CA LEU A 46 -4.18 -6.93 -2.91
C LEU A 46 -4.76 -7.04 -4.32
N LYS A 47 -3.93 -6.92 -5.36
CA LYS A 47 -4.37 -7.10 -6.75
C LYS A 47 -4.84 -8.54 -7.01
N ASP A 48 -4.12 -9.52 -6.50
CA ASP A 48 -4.45 -10.94 -6.68
C ASP A 48 -5.74 -11.35 -5.95
N HIS A 49 -6.07 -10.65 -4.86
CA HIS A 49 -7.26 -10.89 -4.03
C HIS A 49 -8.39 -9.86 -4.24
N GLN A 50 -8.39 -9.11 -5.35
CA GLN A 50 -9.35 -8.02 -5.58
C GLN A 50 -10.83 -8.46 -5.62
N ASP A 51 -11.10 -9.71 -6.02
CA ASP A 51 -12.44 -10.28 -6.17
C ASP A 51 -12.83 -11.17 -4.97
N ASP A 52 -11.92 -11.34 -4.02
CA ASP A 52 -12.14 -12.20 -2.86
C ASP A 52 -13.15 -11.57 -1.90
N ARG A 53 -14.01 -12.42 -1.34
CA ARG A 53 -14.96 -12.01 -0.28
C ARG A 53 -14.40 -12.24 1.12
N ASN A 54 -13.27 -12.94 1.23
CA ASN A 54 -12.60 -13.24 2.48
C ASN A 54 -11.28 -12.47 2.56
N TYR A 55 -11.15 -11.63 3.59
CA TYR A 55 -10.00 -10.76 3.81
C TYR A 55 -8.98 -11.31 4.81
N SER A 56 -9.07 -12.58 5.19
CA SER A 56 -8.13 -13.21 6.13
C SER A 56 -6.67 -13.17 5.65
N PHE A 57 -6.43 -13.01 4.35
CA PHE A 57 -5.09 -12.85 3.80
C PHE A 57 -4.39 -11.55 4.26
N ILE A 58 -5.15 -10.53 4.69
CA ILE A 58 -4.60 -9.25 5.17
C ILE A 58 -3.73 -9.45 6.42
N GLU A 59 -4.05 -10.42 7.28
CA GLU A 59 -3.25 -10.74 8.47
C GLU A 59 -1.79 -11.07 8.10
N LYS A 60 -1.58 -11.64 6.91
CA LYS A 60 -0.26 -11.99 6.37
C LYS A 60 0.49 -10.79 5.77
N LEU A 61 -0.23 -9.71 5.49
CA LEU A 61 0.33 -8.47 4.95
C LEU A 61 0.75 -7.49 6.05
N LEU A 62 0.36 -7.73 7.30
CA LEU A 62 0.72 -6.85 8.41
C LEU A 62 2.24 -6.86 8.64
N PRO A 63 2.85 -5.71 8.99
CA PRO A 63 4.29 -5.55 9.01
C PRO A 63 5.00 -6.35 10.12
N TRP A 64 4.23 -6.91 11.06
CA TRP A 64 4.68 -7.82 12.11
C TRP A 64 4.40 -9.29 11.79
N SER A 65 3.93 -9.61 10.58
CA SER A 65 3.73 -10.99 10.15
C SER A 65 5.07 -11.68 9.93
N ASP A 66 5.22 -12.89 10.45
CA ASP A 66 6.43 -13.72 10.31
C ASP A 66 6.81 -14.00 8.85
N GLN A 67 5.87 -13.81 7.91
CA GLN A 67 6.08 -14.05 6.47
C GLN A 67 6.88 -12.94 5.76
N LEU A 68 7.17 -11.82 6.44
CA LEU A 68 7.84 -10.65 5.84
C LEU A 68 9.36 -10.62 6.08
N LEU A 69 9.94 -11.61 6.76
CA LEU A 69 11.37 -11.62 7.14
C LEU A 69 12.35 -11.62 5.93
N GLU A 70 11.87 -11.85 4.72
CA GLU A 70 12.69 -11.96 3.50
C GLU A 70 12.49 -10.83 2.47
N ILE A 71 11.65 -9.83 2.75
CA ILE A 71 11.33 -8.73 1.81
C ILE A 71 12.12 -7.45 2.08
#